data_AF-A0A5B9MGW8-F1
#
_entry.id   AF-A0A5B9MGW8-F1
#
_cell.length_a   1.000
_cell.length_b   1.000
_cell.length_c   1.000
_cell.angle_alpha   90.00
_cell.angle_beta   90.00
_cell.angle_gamma   90.00
#
_symmetry.space_group_name_H-M   'P 1'
#
loop_
_entity.id
_entity.type
_entity.pdbx_description
1 polymer ?
#
loop_
_entity_poly.entity_id
_entity_poly.type
_entity_poly.pdbx_seq_one_letter_code
_entity_poly.pdbx_strand_id
1 'polypeptide(L)'
;MRRPRKDVVQRDKRFYLSQTNLLFIINWTVPIHVRHIINHRFNVATFARRWFPSAIHALVSVATSTRCSAPGVLASLLLSVACVADADDFASKRADVLALGQLTQPPAMMDAEGFERTETIRPIYYDALDYEGRPTKVFAWLGLPSNRSGKVPGIVLVHGGGGTAFRQWVEKWNEKGFAAIAIAHEGQAERREAPRKWAKHQWPGPPRAGHYQDVSKPLQDQWMYHALADTILANSLLRSLPEVDQDKVGVMGVSWGGVITSTVMGIDTRFAFTIPTYGCGKMADVDNHWGAALGDNTFYRQVWDPLHYLPNATMPTLWFSWPQDNHFPLDSQAASYRAMSGEFLVALLPGMRHSTAAAWNPPDSYAFAESVVNDGKPWCRQMGTQMNGTSIQFTLSSSKPLDRAVLISTTDTGFTGNRTWVESPASLTREGEHWVATADLPEHTTSCFVNVKSGNLTISSQYVEVQQRP
;
A
#
# COMPACT_ATOMS: atom_id res chain seq x y z
N MET A 1 61.53 11.55 -25.43
CA MET A 1 61.90 10.12 -25.30
C MET A 1 60.73 9.39 -24.65
N ARG A 2 59.95 8.65 -25.44
CA ARG A 2 59.87 7.18 -25.46
C ARG A 2 59.26 6.57 -24.19
N ARG A 3 58.05 6.01 -24.35
CA ARG A 3 57.48 4.95 -23.50
C ARG A 3 58.47 3.78 -23.36
N PRO A 4 58.16 2.85 -22.44
CA PRO A 4 57.80 1.53 -22.95
C PRO A 4 56.46 1.01 -22.40
N ARG A 5 55.71 0.37 -23.30
CA ARG A 5 54.74 -0.70 -23.00
C ARG A 5 55.50 -1.94 -22.51
N LYS A 6 54.78 -2.88 -21.88
CA LYS A 6 54.80 -4.36 -22.03
C LYS A 6 54.10 -4.94 -20.79
N ASP A 7 53.37 -6.03 -20.78
CA ASP A 7 52.74 -6.88 -21.80
C ASP A 7 51.72 -7.76 -21.06
N VAL A 8 50.80 -8.30 -21.84
CA VAL A 8 49.70 -9.22 -21.53
C VAL A 8 50.21 -10.53 -20.91
N VAL A 9 49.51 -11.05 -19.89
CA VAL A 9 49.39 -12.52 -19.67
C VAL A 9 47.93 -12.88 -19.36
N GLN A 10 47.40 -13.66 -20.29
CA GLN A 10 46.14 -14.37 -20.35
C GLN A 10 46.20 -15.60 -19.43
N ARG A 11 45.18 -15.86 -18.60
CA ARG A 11 44.97 -17.17 -17.96
C ARG A 11 43.49 -17.45 -17.67
N ASP A 12 42.97 -18.40 -18.44
CA ASP A 12 41.99 -19.44 -18.16
C ASP A 12 40.76 -19.14 -17.28
N LYS A 13 39.62 -18.99 -17.98
CA LYS A 13 38.30 -19.36 -17.46
C LYS A 13 38.11 -20.87 -17.67
N ARG A 14 37.92 -21.62 -16.57
CA ARG A 14 37.30 -22.96 -16.61
C ARG A 14 35.92 -22.92 -15.95
N PHE A 15 34.93 -23.18 -16.81
CA PHE A 15 33.61 -23.81 -16.62
C PHE A 15 33.09 -24.06 -15.20
N TYR A 16 31.89 -23.54 -14.93
CA TYR A 16 30.81 -24.33 -14.33
C TYR A 16 29.50 -24.04 -15.08
N LEU A 17 28.90 -25.11 -15.61
CA LEU A 17 27.63 -25.16 -16.32
C LEU A 17 26.46 -24.97 -15.34
N SER A 18 25.45 -24.19 -15.75
CA SER A 18 24.06 -24.53 -15.44
C SER A 18 23.18 -24.08 -16.59
N GLN A 19 22.29 -24.98 -17.02
CA GLN A 19 21.58 -24.96 -18.29
C GLN A 19 20.51 -23.87 -18.34
N THR A 20 20.51 -23.15 -19.45
CA THR A 20 19.48 -22.22 -19.91
C THR A 20 18.31 -22.99 -20.52
N ASN A 21 17.09 -22.70 -20.03
CA ASN A 21 15.86 -22.94 -20.77
C ASN A 21 15.71 -21.86 -21.85
N LEU A 22 15.60 -22.26 -23.11
CA LEU A 22 15.04 -21.44 -24.19
C LEU A 22 13.94 -22.26 -24.89
N LEU A 23 12.73 -21.72 -24.89
CA LEU A 23 11.53 -22.26 -25.51
C LEU A 23 11.05 -21.20 -26.50
N PHE A 24 10.83 -21.61 -27.77
CA PHE A 24 10.01 -20.99 -28.85
C PHE A 24 10.48 -21.64 -30.17
N ILE A 25 9.70 -22.09 -31.17
CA ILE A 25 8.29 -22.11 -31.63
C ILE A 25 8.14 -23.45 -32.43
N ILE A 26 6.99 -24.13 -32.56
CA ILE A 26 6.09 -24.08 -33.75
C ILE A 26 4.83 -24.92 -33.48
N ASN A 27 3.68 -24.28 -33.69
CA ASN A 27 2.33 -24.83 -33.82
C ASN A 27 2.22 -25.84 -34.96
N TRP A 28 1.52 -26.97 -34.76
CA TRP A 28 0.62 -27.53 -35.78
C TRP A 28 -0.64 -28.12 -35.12
N THR A 29 -1.78 -27.65 -35.58
CA THR A 29 -3.16 -28.07 -35.31
C THR A 29 -3.51 -29.43 -35.94
N VAL A 30 -4.53 -30.10 -35.37
CA VAL A 30 -5.61 -30.93 -35.99
C VAL A 30 -5.89 -32.23 -35.18
N PRO A 31 -7.17 -32.67 -35.04
CA PRO A 31 -7.70 -33.37 -33.86
C PRO A 31 -7.88 -34.88 -34.07
N ILE A 32 -8.01 -35.63 -32.97
CA ILE A 32 -8.42 -37.04 -33.03
C ILE A 32 -9.62 -37.28 -32.10
N HIS A 33 -10.71 -37.71 -32.73
CA HIS A 33 -11.92 -38.28 -32.13
C HIS A 33 -11.67 -39.72 -31.63
N VAL A 34 -12.04 -39.95 -30.37
CA VAL A 34 -12.81 -41.08 -29.80
C VAL A 34 -12.61 -42.49 -30.41
N ARG A 35 -12.06 -43.43 -29.60
CA ARG A 35 -12.75 -44.69 -29.21
C ARG A 35 -11.92 -45.57 -28.24
N HIS A 36 -12.56 -45.87 -27.09
CA HIS A 36 -12.53 -47.09 -26.26
C HIS A 36 -11.22 -47.54 -25.58
N ILE A 37 -11.24 -47.62 -24.23
CA ILE A 37 -11.33 -48.88 -23.46
C ILE A 37 -11.75 -48.58 -22.00
N ILE A 38 -12.47 -49.55 -21.46
CA ILE A 38 -13.30 -49.63 -20.26
C ILE A 38 -12.48 -49.92 -18.97
N ASN A 39 -13.09 -49.61 -17.82
CA ASN A 39 -12.83 -50.08 -16.45
C ASN A 39 -11.74 -49.38 -15.62
N HIS A 40 -12.16 -48.41 -14.81
CA HIS A 40 -11.94 -48.45 -13.36
C HIS A 40 -13.04 -47.68 -12.62
N ARG A 41 -13.80 -48.38 -11.79
CA ARG A 41 -14.72 -47.78 -10.81
C ARG A 41 -13.89 -47.02 -9.77
N PHE A 42 -13.78 -45.70 -9.91
CA PHE A 42 -13.31 -44.85 -8.82
C PHE A 42 -14.40 -44.77 -7.74
N ASN A 43 -14.15 -45.44 -6.61
CA ASN A 43 -15.06 -45.43 -5.48
C ASN A 43 -14.82 -44.14 -4.66
N VAL A 44 -15.63 -43.11 -4.92
CA VAL A 44 -15.56 -41.78 -4.29
C VAL A 44 -15.67 -41.87 -2.75
N ALA A 45 -16.27 -42.94 -2.22
CA ALA A 45 -16.42 -43.18 -0.79
C ALA A 45 -15.09 -43.38 -0.03
N THR A 46 -14.02 -43.80 -0.70
CA THR A 46 -12.75 -44.13 -0.04
C THR A 46 -11.85 -42.91 0.16
N PHE A 47 -12.00 -41.85 -0.63
CA PHE A 47 -11.21 -40.62 -0.50
C PHE A 47 -11.75 -39.70 0.60
N ALA A 48 -13.08 -39.67 0.79
CA ALA A 48 -13.75 -38.81 1.76
C ALA A 48 -13.52 -39.21 3.24
N ARG A 49 -13.15 -40.46 3.53
CA ARG A 49 -12.93 -40.95 4.91
C ARG A 49 -11.60 -40.51 5.54
N ARG A 50 -10.67 -39.95 4.78
CA ARG A 50 -9.30 -39.70 5.26
C ARG A 50 -9.06 -38.26 5.77
N TRP A 51 -10.01 -37.34 5.61
CA TRP A 51 -9.79 -35.92 5.95
C TRP A 51 -10.87 -35.23 6.80
N PHE A 52 -12.08 -35.78 6.98
CA PHE A 52 -13.13 -35.14 7.80
C PHE A 52 -14.07 -36.17 8.49
N PRO A 53 -13.85 -36.51 9.78
CA PRO A 53 -14.63 -37.55 10.44
C PRO A 53 -16.06 -37.15 10.83
N SER A 54 -16.37 -35.85 10.96
CA SER A 54 -17.58 -35.44 11.72
C SER A 54 -18.64 -34.67 10.93
N ALA A 55 -18.34 -34.12 9.75
CA ALA A 55 -19.31 -33.30 9.00
C ALA A 55 -20.11 -34.07 7.92
N ILE A 56 -19.66 -35.27 7.54
CA ILE A 56 -20.23 -36.00 6.40
C ILE A 56 -21.44 -36.88 6.79
N HIS A 57 -21.60 -37.24 8.06
CA HIS A 57 -22.74 -38.09 8.47
C HIS A 57 -24.10 -37.38 8.38
N ALA A 58 -24.15 -36.06 8.59
CA ALA A 58 -25.41 -35.31 8.50
C ALA A 58 -25.88 -35.10 7.05
N LEU A 59 -24.96 -34.88 6.10
CA LEU A 59 -25.29 -34.58 4.70
C LEU A 59 -25.59 -35.84 3.86
N VAL A 60 -25.00 -36.99 4.19
CA VAL A 60 -25.29 -38.25 3.49
C VAL A 60 -26.68 -38.81 3.88
N SER A 61 -27.21 -38.46 5.05
CA SER A 61 -28.54 -38.92 5.50
C SER A 61 -29.71 -38.26 4.76
N VAL A 62 -29.51 -37.10 4.13
CA VAL A 62 -30.58 -36.42 3.37
C VAL A 62 -30.67 -36.96 1.94
N ALA A 63 -29.53 -37.38 1.36
CA ALA A 63 -29.46 -37.84 -0.02
C ALA A 63 -29.97 -39.28 -0.27
N THR A 64 -30.23 -40.07 0.77
CA THR A 64 -30.75 -41.44 0.63
C THR A 64 -32.28 -41.53 0.59
N SER A 65 -33.01 -40.42 0.73
CA SER A 65 -34.49 -40.41 0.74
C SER A 65 -35.15 -39.88 -0.55
N THR A 66 -34.39 -39.25 -1.46
CA THR A 66 -34.94 -38.74 -2.73
C THR A 66 -34.15 -39.27 -3.92
N ARG A 67 -34.81 -40.10 -4.76
CA ARG A 67 -34.32 -40.55 -6.06
C ARG A 67 -34.20 -39.35 -7.02
N CYS A 68 -33.14 -38.55 -6.89
CA CYS A 68 -32.82 -37.50 -7.85
C CYS A 68 -31.72 -38.01 -8.80
N SER A 69 -32.13 -38.42 -10.00
CA SER A 69 -31.27 -38.85 -11.09
C SER A 69 -30.71 -37.65 -11.87
N ALA A 70 -29.86 -36.84 -11.23
CA ALA A 70 -29.14 -35.77 -11.91
C ALA A 70 -27.79 -35.49 -11.22
N PRO A 71 -26.68 -36.16 -11.61
CA PRO A 71 -25.37 -35.95 -11.01
C PRO A 71 -24.87 -34.49 -11.10
N GLY A 72 -25.38 -33.70 -12.05
CA GLY A 72 -25.07 -32.27 -12.15
C GLY A 72 -25.63 -31.42 -11.01
N VAL A 73 -26.83 -31.72 -10.50
CA VAL A 73 -27.48 -30.89 -9.47
C VAL A 73 -26.79 -31.04 -8.11
N LEU A 74 -26.33 -32.25 -7.78
CA LEU A 74 -25.61 -32.51 -6.53
C LEU A 74 -24.21 -31.89 -6.51
N ALA A 75 -23.51 -31.90 -7.66
CA ALA A 75 -22.22 -31.24 -7.82
C ALA A 75 -22.35 -29.70 -7.75
N SER A 76 -23.39 -29.14 -8.38
CA SER A 76 -23.71 -27.71 -8.27
C SER A 76 -24.09 -27.29 -6.85
N LEU A 77 -24.85 -28.12 -6.11
CA LEU A 77 -25.17 -27.85 -4.71
C LEU A 77 -23.91 -27.90 -3.82
N LEU A 78 -23.06 -28.91 -3.99
CA LEU A 78 -21.82 -29.04 -3.21
C LEU A 78 -20.82 -27.92 -3.50
N LEU A 79 -20.69 -27.49 -4.77
CA LEU A 79 -19.91 -26.29 -5.11
C LEU A 79 -20.52 -25.04 -4.47
N SER A 80 -21.85 -24.87 -4.52
CA SER A 80 -22.49 -23.70 -3.94
C SER A 80 -22.33 -23.62 -2.41
N VAL A 81 -22.40 -24.76 -1.70
CA VAL A 81 -22.20 -24.80 -0.25
C VAL A 81 -20.74 -24.55 0.12
N ALA A 82 -19.77 -25.09 -0.62
CA ALA A 82 -18.35 -24.82 -0.40
C ALA A 82 -17.99 -23.34 -0.66
N CYS A 83 -18.49 -22.76 -1.75
CA CYS A 83 -18.28 -21.34 -2.05
C CYS A 83 -18.90 -20.40 -1.00
N VAL A 84 -20.06 -20.76 -0.44
CA VAL A 84 -20.68 -19.98 0.65
C VAL A 84 -19.86 -20.09 1.94
N ALA A 85 -19.38 -21.29 2.28
CA ALA A 85 -18.54 -21.49 3.46
C ALA A 85 -17.19 -20.72 3.39
N ASP A 86 -16.54 -20.69 2.22
CA ASP A 86 -15.30 -19.90 2.03
C ASP A 86 -15.57 -18.39 2.07
N ALA A 87 -16.72 -17.93 1.53
CA ALA A 87 -17.10 -16.52 1.58
C ALA A 87 -17.39 -16.04 3.01
N ASP A 88 -18.07 -16.88 3.80
CA ASP A 88 -18.32 -16.64 5.22
C ASP A 88 -16.99 -16.60 6.02
N ASP A 89 -16.00 -17.43 5.68
CA ASP A 89 -14.68 -17.39 6.31
C ASP A 89 -13.91 -16.09 6.00
N PHE A 90 -13.86 -15.65 4.73
CA PHE A 90 -13.16 -14.39 4.39
C PHE A 90 -13.82 -13.16 5.01
N ALA A 91 -15.15 -13.13 5.10
CA ALA A 91 -15.86 -12.06 5.81
C ALA A 91 -15.47 -12.02 7.29
N SER A 92 -15.38 -13.18 7.95
CA SER A 92 -14.88 -13.28 9.33
C SER A 92 -13.43 -12.79 9.44
N LYS A 93 -12.54 -13.17 8.51
CA LYS A 93 -11.15 -12.67 8.52
C LYS A 93 -11.07 -11.15 8.37
N ARG A 94 -11.88 -10.54 7.51
CA ARG A 94 -11.97 -9.07 7.42
C ARG A 94 -12.49 -8.43 8.70
N ALA A 95 -13.46 -9.08 9.38
CA ALA A 95 -13.93 -8.62 10.68
C ALA A 95 -12.83 -8.67 11.75
N ASP A 96 -12.00 -9.71 11.77
CA ASP A 96 -10.84 -9.81 12.66
C ASP A 96 -9.81 -8.69 12.37
N VAL A 97 -9.56 -8.36 11.10
CA VAL A 97 -8.69 -7.24 10.71
C VAL A 97 -9.29 -5.90 11.16
N LEU A 98 -10.59 -5.68 10.97
CA LEU A 98 -11.28 -4.47 11.45
C LEU A 98 -11.23 -4.36 12.98
N ALA A 99 -11.24 -5.49 13.70
CA ALA A 99 -11.14 -5.50 15.15
C ALA A 99 -9.81 -4.95 15.68
N LEU A 100 -8.75 -4.88 14.86
CA LEU A 100 -7.51 -4.18 15.22
C LEU A 100 -7.74 -2.70 15.56
N GLY A 101 -8.81 -2.07 15.03
CA GLY A 101 -9.20 -0.71 15.41
C GLY A 101 -9.56 -0.55 16.89
N GLN A 102 -9.78 -1.65 17.62
CA GLN A 102 -10.03 -1.66 19.06
C GLN A 102 -8.76 -1.61 19.92
N LEU A 103 -7.57 -1.59 19.30
CA LEU A 103 -6.28 -1.43 19.99
C LEU A 103 -6.07 0.03 20.46
N THR A 104 -7.03 0.57 21.20
CA THR A 104 -7.09 1.99 21.56
C THR A 104 -6.36 2.32 22.87
N GLN A 105 -6.02 1.30 23.66
CA GLN A 105 -5.25 1.48 24.88
C GLN A 105 -3.77 1.72 24.54
N PRO A 106 -3.11 2.70 25.17
CA PRO A 106 -1.69 2.93 24.93
C PRO A 106 -0.88 1.72 25.41
N PRO A 107 0.00 1.15 24.56
CA PRO A 107 0.88 0.07 24.98
C PRO A 107 1.90 0.58 26.02
N ALA A 108 2.41 -0.34 26.85
CA ALA A 108 3.55 -0.01 27.69
C ALA A 108 4.76 0.30 26.80
N MET A 109 5.56 1.30 27.21
CA MET A 109 6.78 1.69 26.52
C MET A 109 7.98 1.64 27.46
N MET A 110 9.16 1.35 26.91
CA MET A 110 10.45 1.39 27.59
C MET A 110 11.50 2.05 26.68
N ASP A 111 12.51 2.66 27.29
CA ASP A 111 13.66 3.17 26.52
C ASP A 111 14.43 2.00 25.87
N ALA A 112 14.88 2.20 24.65
CA ALA A 112 15.72 1.24 23.94
C ALA A 112 17.20 1.54 24.17
N GLU A 113 17.87 0.67 24.92
CA GLU A 113 19.30 0.82 25.24
C GLU A 113 20.21 0.61 24.01
N GLY A 114 21.38 1.25 24.04
CA GLY A 114 22.40 1.10 22.99
C GLY A 114 22.18 1.95 21.73
N PHE A 115 21.31 2.95 21.80
CA PHE A 115 21.03 3.91 20.74
C PHE A 115 21.27 5.34 21.24
N GLU A 116 21.80 6.20 20.37
CA GLU A 116 22.01 7.61 20.69
C GLU A 116 20.68 8.37 20.71
N ARG A 117 20.34 8.92 21.88
CA ARG A 117 19.19 9.83 22.05
C ARG A 117 19.64 11.29 22.05
N THR A 118 18.71 12.19 21.74
CA THR A 118 18.87 13.64 21.96
C THR A 118 17.93 14.11 23.06
N GLU A 119 17.93 15.42 23.34
CA GLU A 119 16.94 16.03 24.24
C GLU A 119 15.51 15.88 23.73
N THR A 120 15.33 15.81 22.41
CA THR A 120 14.02 15.84 21.76
C THR A 120 13.61 14.53 21.10
N ILE A 121 14.54 13.61 20.88
CA ILE A 121 14.28 12.33 20.20
C ILE A 121 14.88 11.20 21.01
N ARG A 122 14.04 10.22 21.37
CA ARG A 122 14.43 9.03 22.11
C ARG A 122 14.10 7.74 21.37
N PRO A 123 14.97 6.72 21.46
CA PRO A 123 14.69 5.39 20.97
C PRO A 123 13.87 4.63 22.03
N ILE A 124 12.80 3.97 21.62
CA ILE A 124 11.91 3.23 22.51
C ILE A 124 11.58 1.85 21.95
N TYR A 125 11.16 0.95 22.84
CA TYR A 125 10.32 -0.19 22.50
C TYR A 125 8.93 0.01 23.09
N TYR A 126 7.89 -0.38 22.35
CA TYR A 126 6.54 -0.51 22.91
C TYR A 126 5.99 -1.92 22.71
N ASP A 127 5.11 -2.35 23.62
CA ASP A 127 4.47 -3.66 23.58
C ASP A 127 3.55 -3.80 22.36
N ALA A 128 3.65 -4.93 21.67
CA ALA A 128 2.84 -5.26 20.51
C ALA A 128 2.16 -6.63 20.66
N LEU A 129 1.35 -7.02 19.68
CA LEU A 129 0.61 -8.28 19.73
C LEU A 129 1.54 -9.49 19.79
N ASP A 130 1.08 -10.56 20.45
CA ASP A 130 1.79 -11.84 20.48
C ASP A 130 1.94 -12.41 19.07
N TYR A 131 3.11 -12.94 18.75
CA TYR A 131 3.42 -13.61 17.49
C TYR A 131 3.81 -15.06 17.78
N GLU A 132 3.11 -16.04 17.18
CA GLU A 132 3.31 -17.47 17.44
C GLU A 132 3.29 -17.80 18.96
N GLY A 133 2.39 -17.12 19.69
CA GLY A 133 2.19 -17.28 21.14
C GLY A 133 3.27 -16.65 22.01
N ARG A 134 4.11 -15.75 21.47
CA ARG A 134 5.18 -15.06 22.20
C ARG A 134 4.98 -13.55 22.22
N PRO A 135 5.16 -12.88 23.36
CA PRO A 135 5.13 -11.43 23.43
C PRO A 135 6.16 -10.78 22.51
N THR A 136 5.74 -9.74 21.80
CA THR A 136 6.60 -8.95 20.90
C THR A 136 6.74 -7.51 21.37
N LYS A 137 7.75 -6.82 20.84
CA LYS A 137 7.89 -5.37 20.97
C LYS A 137 8.24 -4.75 19.62
N VAL A 138 7.93 -3.48 19.46
CA VAL A 138 8.28 -2.71 18.26
C VAL A 138 9.31 -1.65 18.62
N PHE A 139 10.42 -1.62 17.89
CA PHE A 139 11.37 -0.53 17.99
C PHE A 139 10.82 0.73 17.31
N ALA A 140 10.97 1.88 17.95
CA ALA A 140 10.59 3.16 17.37
C ALA A 140 11.52 4.30 17.79
N TRP A 141 11.58 5.34 16.96
CA TRP A 141 12.05 6.66 17.37
C TRP A 141 10.84 7.51 17.71
N LEU A 142 10.83 8.08 18.91
CA LEU A 142 9.80 9.00 19.38
C LEU A 142 10.44 10.38 19.59
N GLY A 143 9.91 11.38 18.91
CA GLY A 143 10.39 12.75 18.97
C GLY A 143 9.32 13.78 19.28
N LEU A 144 9.74 14.84 19.96
CA LEU A 144 8.94 16.05 20.20
C LEU A 144 9.66 17.26 19.60
N PRO A 145 8.94 18.25 19.06
CA PRO A 145 9.55 19.50 18.62
C PRO A 145 10.16 20.26 19.82
N SER A 146 11.31 20.91 19.59
CA SER A 146 12.04 21.66 20.63
C SER A 146 11.26 22.88 21.11
N ASN A 147 10.65 23.61 20.18
CA ASN A 147 9.90 24.83 20.45
C ASN A 147 8.40 24.49 20.49
N ARG A 148 7.83 24.37 21.69
CA ARG A 148 6.40 24.05 21.88
C ARG A 148 5.73 25.02 22.85
N SER A 149 4.58 25.55 22.47
CA SER A 149 3.68 26.29 23.35
C SER A 149 2.41 25.48 23.57
N GLY A 150 2.48 24.53 24.52
CA GLY A 150 1.39 23.61 24.83
C GLY A 150 1.45 22.30 24.03
N LYS A 151 0.28 21.70 23.79
CA LYS A 151 0.14 20.45 23.04
C LYS A 151 0.41 20.66 21.55
N VAL A 152 1.08 19.70 20.91
CA VAL A 152 1.45 19.75 19.49
C VAL A 152 0.73 18.65 18.70
N PRO A 153 0.49 18.82 17.39
CA PRO A 153 -0.02 17.74 16.56
C PRO A 153 0.98 16.57 16.49
N GLY A 154 0.49 15.39 16.15
CA GLY A 154 1.28 14.16 16.09
C GLY A 154 1.29 13.51 14.70
N ILE A 155 2.31 12.70 14.41
CA ILE A 155 2.32 11.84 13.22
C ILE A 155 2.98 10.48 13.47
N VAL A 156 2.31 9.43 13.00
CA VAL A 156 2.84 8.06 12.92
C VAL A 156 3.50 7.85 11.55
N LEU A 157 4.73 7.33 11.54
CA LEU A 157 5.55 7.19 10.34
C LEU A 157 5.88 5.71 10.06
N VAL A 158 5.45 5.23 8.90
CA VAL A 158 5.49 3.81 8.53
C VAL A 158 6.39 3.59 7.30
N HIS A 159 7.50 2.87 7.48
CA HIS A 159 8.50 2.71 6.42
C HIS A 159 8.08 1.72 5.30
N GLY A 160 8.75 1.80 4.15
CA GLY A 160 8.63 0.83 3.06
C GLY A 160 9.41 -0.46 3.29
N GLY A 161 9.22 -1.47 2.43
CA GLY A 161 9.79 -2.79 2.63
C GLY A 161 11.32 -2.78 2.75
N GLY A 162 11.86 -3.45 3.77
CA GLY A 162 13.31 -3.46 4.05
C GLY A 162 13.85 -2.18 4.67
N GLY A 163 12.97 -1.24 5.04
CA GLY A 163 13.29 -0.04 5.82
C GLY A 163 13.43 -0.33 7.32
N THR A 164 13.41 0.73 8.12
CA THR A 164 13.39 0.71 9.60
C THR A 164 12.70 1.99 10.10
N ALA A 165 12.74 2.28 11.40
CA ALA A 165 12.11 3.46 11.98
C ALA A 165 12.59 4.80 11.35
N PHE A 166 13.87 4.97 11.05
CA PHE A 166 14.47 6.19 10.48
C PHE A 166 14.34 7.41 11.40
N ARG A 167 15.32 7.60 12.30
CA ARG A 167 15.42 8.80 13.14
C ARG A 167 15.31 10.12 12.36
N GLN A 168 15.93 10.19 11.19
CA GLN A 168 15.89 11.39 10.34
C GLN A 168 14.46 11.79 9.92
N TRP A 169 13.54 10.83 9.82
CA TRP A 169 12.16 11.12 9.47
C TRP A 169 11.45 11.86 10.62
N VAL A 170 11.71 11.44 11.85
CA VAL A 170 11.24 12.11 13.07
C VAL A 170 11.79 13.54 13.13
N GLU A 171 13.08 13.73 12.87
CA GLU A 171 13.72 15.05 12.85
C GLU A 171 13.00 16.02 11.89
N LYS A 172 12.68 15.57 10.67
CA LYS A 172 11.98 16.38 9.67
C LYS A 172 10.58 16.79 10.08
N TRP A 173 9.82 15.92 10.75
CA TRP A 173 8.48 16.25 11.24
C TRP A 173 8.52 17.12 12.50
N ASN A 174 9.50 16.92 13.37
CA ASN A 174 9.75 17.82 14.50
C ASN A 174 10.08 19.24 14.03
N GLU A 175 10.84 19.41 12.95
CA GLU A 175 11.11 20.72 12.32
C GLU A 175 9.83 21.42 11.83
N LYS A 176 8.76 20.66 11.57
CA LYS A 176 7.43 21.16 11.20
C LYS A 176 6.49 21.33 12.39
N GLY A 177 6.97 21.14 13.61
CA GLY A 177 6.20 21.31 14.83
C GLY A 177 5.30 20.13 15.20
N PHE A 178 5.51 18.96 14.58
CA PHE A 178 4.79 17.73 14.92
C PHE A 178 5.60 16.90 15.90
N ALA A 179 4.96 16.32 16.91
CA ALA A 179 5.48 15.14 17.56
C ALA A 179 5.44 13.97 16.56
N ALA A 180 6.49 13.14 16.53
CA ALA A 180 6.56 12.06 15.55
C ALA A 180 7.00 10.75 16.19
N ILE A 181 6.33 9.65 15.81
CA ILE A 181 6.77 8.29 16.12
C ILE A 181 7.00 7.54 14.82
N ALA A 182 8.23 7.06 14.61
CA ALA A 182 8.57 6.26 13.46
C ALA A 182 8.90 4.83 13.89
N ILE A 183 8.21 3.85 13.31
CA ILE A 183 8.17 2.47 13.82
C ILE A 183 8.89 1.50 12.88
N ALA A 184 9.50 0.45 13.44
CA ALA A 184 10.10 -0.65 12.69
C ALA A 184 9.20 -1.90 12.74
N HIS A 185 8.45 -2.15 11.67
CA HIS A 185 7.34 -3.13 11.63
C HIS A 185 7.71 -4.48 11.00
N GLU A 186 9.00 -4.81 10.87
CA GLU A 186 9.48 -6.13 10.40
C GLU A 186 10.36 -6.85 11.45
N GLY A 187 10.18 -6.54 12.75
CA GLY A 187 10.91 -7.15 13.87
C GLY A 187 12.38 -6.73 14.02
N GLN A 188 12.75 -5.60 13.44
CA GLN A 188 14.10 -5.06 13.38
C GLN A 188 14.25 -3.78 14.21
N ALA A 189 15.48 -3.44 14.59
CA ALA A 189 15.84 -2.13 15.12
C ALA A 189 16.71 -1.35 14.11
N GLU A 190 16.85 -0.03 14.29
CA GLU A 190 17.70 0.82 13.43
C GLU A 190 19.19 0.64 13.76
N ARG A 191 19.66 -0.61 13.70
CA ARG A 191 21.06 -1.00 13.84
C ARG A 191 21.40 -1.92 12.70
N ARG A 192 22.54 -1.71 12.04
CA ARG A 192 22.95 -2.56 10.91
C ARG A 192 23.78 -3.74 11.40
N GLU A 193 23.46 -4.95 10.93
CA GLU A 193 24.32 -6.14 11.05
C GLU A 193 25.19 -6.32 9.81
N ALA A 194 24.67 -5.93 8.65
CA ALA A 194 25.37 -6.00 7.37
C ALA A 194 24.81 -4.93 6.42
N PRO A 195 25.45 -4.68 5.26
CA PRO A 195 24.86 -3.87 4.20
C PRO A 195 23.44 -4.38 3.87
N ARG A 196 22.45 -3.48 3.94
CA ARG A 196 21.02 -3.78 3.69
C ARG A 196 20.39 -4.82 4.64
N LYS A 197 21.01 -5.11 5.79
CA LYS A 197 20.44 -5.99 6.82
C LYS A 197 20.38 -5.28 8.17
N TRP A 198 19.15 -5.08 8.65
CA TRP A 198 18.89 -4.56 9.98
C TRP A 198 19.02 -5.66 11.03
N ALA A 199 19.45 -5.27 12.22
CA ALA A 199 19.56 -6.15 13.37
C ALA A 199 18.18 -6.50 13.90
N LYS A 200 17.99 -7.77 14.25
CA LYS A 200 16.81 -8.18 15.03
C LYS A 200 17.07 -7.92 16.51
N HIS A 201 16.04 -7.49 17.22
CA HIS A 201 16.06 -7.42 18.68
C HIS A 201 15.50 -8.70 19.29
N GLN A 202 15.50 -8.82 20.61
CA GLN A 202 15.16 -10.06 21.33
C GLN A 202 13.64 -10.35 21.44
N TRP A 203 12.79 -9.44 20.97
CA TRP A 203 11.31 -9.57 20.97
C TRP A 203 10.68 -9.29 19.60
N PRO A 204 11.20 -9.88 18.51
CA PRO A 204 10.80 -9.49 17.17
C PRO A 204 9.38 -9.98 16.86
N GLY A 205 8.59 -9.14 16.20
CA GLY A 205 7.42 -9.58 15.44
C GLY A 205 7.81 -10.36 14.18
N PRO A 206 6.82 -10.80 13.38
CA PRO A 206 7.09 -11.47 12.12
C PRO A 206 7.88 -10.57 11.15
N PRO A 207 8.88 -11.10 10.41
CA PRO A 207 9.46 -10.38 9.29
C PRO A 207 8.49 -10.38 8.11
N ARG A 208 8.59 -9.38 7.23
CA ARG A 208 7.82 -9.34 6.00
C ARG A 208 8.15 -10.53 5.08
N ALA A 209 7.14 -11.32 4.74
CA ALA A 209 7.26 -12.45 3.82
C ALA A 209 6.91 -12.05 2.38
N GLY A 210 7.88 -11.49 1.65
CA GLY A 210 7.73 -11.15 0.23
C GLY A 210 6.50 -10.27 -0.04
N HIS A 211 5.63 -10.71 -0.97
CA HIS A 211 4.31 -10.13 -1.23
C HIS A 211 3.24 -11.10 -0.70
N TYR A 212 2.92 -10.99 0.60
CA TYR A 212 1.90 -11.82 1.25
C TYR A 212 2.17 -13.34 1.12
N GLN A 213 3.43 -13.77 1.24
CA GLN A 213 3.82 -15.19 1.09
C GLN A 213 3.52 -16.02 2.35
N ASP A 214 3.09 -15.39 3.43
CA ASP A 214 2.71 -15.99 4.70
C ASP A 214 1.19 -16.16 4.86
N VAL A 215 0.38 -15.92 3.82
CA VAL A 215 -1.10 -16.05 3.87
C VAL A 215 -1.62 -17.44 4.23
N SER A 216 -0.78 -18.47 4.17
CA SER A 216 -1.10 -19.82 4.63
C SER A 216 -1.03 -19.99 6.15
N LYS A 217 -0.42 -19.05 6.87
CA LYS A 217 -0.40 -19.02 8.33
C LYS A 217 -1.74 -18.54 8.89
N PRO A 218 -2.07 -18.84 10.17
CA PRO A 218 -3.17 -18.17 10.87
C PRO A 218 -3.06 -16.65 10.71
N LEU A 219 -4.20 -15.96 10.56
CA LEU A 219 -4.24 -14.51 10.30
C LEU A 219 -3.36 -13.73 11.27
N GLN A 220 -3.41 -14.09 12.55
CA GLN A 220 -2.68 -13.47 13.64
C GLN A 220 -1.16 -13.70 13.58
N ASP A 221 -0.70 -14.69 12.82
CA ASP A 221 0.73 -15.00 12.62
C ASP A 221 1.25 -14.46 11.27
N GLN A 222 0.45 -13.68 10.54
CA GLN A 222 0.83 -13.03 9.29
C GLN A 222 1.45 -11.66 9.57
N TRP A 223 2.49 -11.30 8.81
CA TRP A 223 3.19 -10.03 8.96
C TRP A 223 2.28 -8.83 8.80
N MET A 224 1.38 -8.82 7.80
CA MET A 224 0.50 -7.68 7.58
C MET A 224 -0.40 -7.42 8.79
N TYR A 225 -0.90 -8.46 9.46
CA TYR A 225 -1.70 -8.32 10.67
C TYR A 225 -0.95 -7.56 11.77
N HIS A 226 0.32 -7.94 12.01
CA HIS A 226 1.19 -7.24 12.95
C HIS A 226 1.52 -5.81 12.50
N ALA A 227 1.86 -5.58 11.22
CA ALA A 227 2.22 -4.25 10.75
C ALA A 227 1.06 -3.24 10.88
N LEU A 228 -0.18 -3.69 10.67
CA LEU A 228 -1.38 -2.89 10.93
C LEU A 228 -1.55 -2.63 12.44
N ALA A 229 -1.44 -3.67 13.27
CA ALA A 229 -1.57 -3.56 14.72
C ALA A 229 -0.53 -2.63 15.33
N ASP A 230 0.74 -2.76 14.93
CA ASP A 230 1.86 -1.92 15.35
C ASP A 230 1.59 -0.45 15.01
N THR A 231 1.04 -0.17 13.82
CA THR A 231 0.69 1.20 13.41
C THR A 231 -0.42 1.80 14.28
N ILE A 232 -1.44 1.01 14.62
CA ILE A 232 -2.57 1.45 15.47
C ILE A 232 -2.12 1.63 16.93
N LEU A 233 -1.28 0.73 17.44
CA LEU A 233 -0.68 0.85 18.77
C LEU A 233 0.24 2.07 18.88
N ALA A 234 1.01 2.38 17.82
CA ALA A 234 1.81 3.60 17.75
C ALA A 234 0.94 4.87 17.79
N ASN A 235 -0.23 4.86 17.14
CA ASN A 235 -1.21 5.94 17.24
C ASN A 235 -1.72 6.07 18.69
N SER A 236 -2.14 4.98 19.31
CA SER A 236 -2.59 4.96 20.71
C SER A 236 -1.52 5.45 21.69
N LEU A 237 -0.25 5.06 21.49
CA LEU A 237 0.88 5.52 22.27
C LEU A 237 1.11 7.03 22.09
N LEU A 238 1.21 7.51 20.85
CA LEU A 238 1.50 8.91 20.57
C LEU A 238 0.41 9.84 21.13
N ARG A 239 -0.87 9.47 20.98
CA ARG A 239 -2.02 10.20 21.54
C ARG A 239 -2.03 10.26 23.06
N SER A 240 -1.39 9.31 23.74
CA SER A 240 -1.35 9.27 25.22
C SER A 240 -0.35 10.23 25.84
N LEU A 241 0.57 10.78 25.04
CA LEU A 241 1.59 11.70 25.54
C LEU A 241 0.95 13.04 25.95
N PRO A 242 1.26 13.58 27.13
CA PRO A 242 0.67 14.83 27.60
C PRO A 242 1.02 16.03 26.70
N GLU A 243 2.13 15.96 25.96
CA GLU A 243 2.57 16.97 25.00
C GLU A 243 1.85 16.89 23.64
N VAL A 244 1.09 15.84 23.36
CA VAL A 244 0.43 15.63 22.07
C VAL A 244 -1.04 16.01 22.15
N ASP A 245 -1.51 16.77 21.16
CA ASP A 245 -2.93 16.96 20.92
C ASP A 245 -3.47 15.70 20.28
N GLN A 246 -4.16 14.89 21.08
CA GLN A 246 -4.68 13.59 20.65
C GLN A 246 -5.59 13.73 19.41
N ASP A 247 -6.32 14.83 19.25
CA ASP A 247 -7.27 14.98 18.13
C ASP A 247 -6.61 15.44 16.83
N LYS A 248 -5.28 15.62 16.85
CA LYS A 248 -4.47 16.09 15.71
C LYS A 248 -3.32 15.13 15.39
N VAL A 249 -3.57 13.83 15.50
CA VAL A 249 -2.60 12.78 15.14
C VAL A 249 -2.93 12.20 13.77
N GLY A 250 -1.99 12.29 12.82
CA GLY A 250 -2.09 11.66 11.51
C GLY A 250 -1.17 10.46 11.30
N VAL A 251 -1.23 9.88 10.12
CA VAL A 251 -0.32 8.79 9.69
C VAL A 251 0.22 9.03 8.29
N MET A 252 1.50 8.79 8.09
CA MET A 252 2.15 8.77 6.78
C MET A 252 2.93 7.47 6.62
N GLY A 253 2.80 6.86 5.44
CA GLY A 253 3.55 5.66 5.13
C GLY A 253 4.03 5.61 3.69
N VAL A 254 5.18 4.96 3.48
CA VAL A 254 5.87 4.93 2.18
C VAL A 254 5.92 3.51 1.63
N SER A 255 5.55 3.31 0.35
CA SER A 255 5.62 2.00 -0.32
C SER A 255 4.79 0.94 0.42
N TRP A 256 5.38 -0.13 0.96
CA TRP A 256 4.68 -1.03 1.89
C TRP A 256 4.05 -0.30 3.08
N GLY A 257 4.70 0.73 3.62
CA GLY A 257 4.09 1.61 4.62
C GLY A 257 2.89 2.40 4.07
N GLY A 258 2.88 2.72 2.77
CA GLY A 258 1.74 3.32 2.09
C GLY A 258 0.58 2.33 1.92
N VAL A 259 0.88 1.04 1.68
CA VAL A 259 -0.13 -0.04 1.69
C VAL A 259 -0.73 -0.19 3.09
N ILE A 260 0.13 -0.25 4.12
CA ILE A 260 -0.29 -0.28 5.54
C ILE A 260 -1.17 0.94 5.85
N THR A 261 -0.73 2.15 5.46
CA THR A 261 -1.50 3.40 5.63
C THR A 261 -2.84 3.33 4.91
N SER A 262 -2.87 2.79 3.70
CA SER A 262 -4.09 2.62 2.90
C SER A 262 -5.11 1.68 3.53
N THR A 263 -4.63 0.73 4.33
CA THR A 263 -5.48 -0.21 5.06
C THR A 263 -5.91 0.36 6.41
N VAL A 264 -4.98 0.87 7.24
CA VAL A 264 -5.31 1.36 8.59
C VAL A 264 -6.22 2.59 8.57
N MET A 265 -6.21 3.40 7.51
CA MET A 265 -7.12 4.55 7.40
C MET A 265 -8.60 4.14 7.40
N GLY A 266 -8.90 2.89 6.99
CA GLY A 266 -10.24 2.31 7.05
C GLY A 266 -10.53 1.50 8.32
N ILE A 267 -9.56 1.38 9.24
CA ILE A 267 -9.64 0.58 10.46
C ILE A 267 -9.63 1.47 11.71
N ASP A 268 -8.69 2.42 11.78
CA ASP A 268 -8.56 3.35 12.89
C ASP A 268 -9.05 4.74 12.49
N THR A 269 -10.31 5.02 12.78
CA THR A 269 -10.98 6.28 12.44
C THR A 269 -10.52 7.46 13.30
N ARG A 270 -9.60 7.26 14.26
CA ARG A 270 -9.07 8.32 15.13
C ARG A 270 -8.01 9.17 14.45
N PHE A 271 -7.47 8.76 13.30
CA PHE A 271 -6.51 9.58 12.56
C PHE A 271 -7.15 10.87 12.05
N ALA A 272 -6.53 12.01 12.35
CA ALA A 272 -6.97 13.33 11.89
C ALA A 272 -6.74 13.55 10.39
N PHE A 273 -5.72 12.90 9.83
CA PHE A 273 -5.39 12.90 8.40
C PHE A 273 -4.52 11.70 8.04
N THR A 274 -4.48 11.33 6.76
CA THR A 274 -3.58 10.26 6.27
C THR A 274 -2.82 10.65 5.01
N ILE A 275 -1.62 10.07 4.84
CA ILE A 275 -0.72 10.34 3.70
C ILE A 275 -0.14 9.01 3.18
N PRO A 276 -0.93 8.17 2.48
CA PRO A 276 -0.41 7.03 1.75
C PRO A 276 0.51 7.51 0.62
N THR A 277 1.80 7.19 0.72
CA THR A 277 2.81 7.53 -0.28
C THR A 277 3.16 6.32 -1.13
N TYR A 278 2.89 6.41 -2.44
CA TYR A 278 2.92 5.34 -3.45
C TYR A 278 1.90 4.22 -3.19
N GLY A 279 1.98 3.58 -2.02
CA GLY A 279 1.21 2.38 -1.68
C GLY A 279 -0.30 2.59 -1.72
N CYS A 280 -1.00 1.66 -2.37
CA CYS A 280 -2.44 1.67 -2.62
C CYS A 280 -2.99 0.23 -2.75
N GLY A 281 -4.30 0.07 -2.94
CA GLY A 281 -4.95 -1.22 -3.21
C GLY A 281 -5.07 -1.54 -4.70
N LYS A 282 -5.87 -2.56 -5.04
CA LYS A 282 -6.04 -3.05 -6.43
C LYS A 282 -4.71 -3.48 -7.08
N MET A 283 -3.91 -4.29 -6.38
CA MET A 283 -2.58 -4.68 -6.86
C MET A 283 -2.54 -6.06 -7.54
N ALA A 284 -3.57 -6.89 -7.38
CA ALA A 284 -3.55 -8.27 -7.88
C ALA A 284 -3.62 -8.40 -9.40
N ASP A 285 -4.16 -7.39 -10.09
CA ASP A 285 -4.34 -7.39 -11.54
C ASP A 285 -3.37 -6.44 -12.27
N VAL A 286 -2.36 -5.93 -11.56
CA VAL A 286 -1.39 -4.99 -12.13
C VAL A 286 -0.37 -5.74 -12.97
N ASP A 287 -0.05 -5.21 -14.15
CA ASP A 287 0.98 -5.73 -15.05
C ASP A 287 2.41 -5.40 -14.55
N ASN A 288 2.75 -5.90 -13.36
CA ASN A 288 4.08 -5.83 -12.76
C ASN A 288 4.31 -6.99 -11.76
N HIS A 289 5.37 -6.88 -10.95
CA HIS A 289 5.74 -7.89 -9.95
C HIS A 289 4.67 -8.11 -8.86
N TRP A 290 3.78 -7.15 -8.60
CA TRP A 290 2.66 -7.34 -7.68
C TRP A 290 1.61 -8.27 -8.28
N GLY A 291 1.13 -8.00 -9.50
CA GLY A 291 0.14 -8.88 -10.12
C GLY A 291 0.70 -10.28 -10.39
N ALA A 292 1.98 -10.39 -10.74
CA ALA A 292 2.65 -11.70 -10.86
C ALA A 292 2.67 -12.49 -9.54
N ALA A 293 2.75 -11.80 -8.39
CA ALA A 293 2.76 -12.45 -7.08
C ALA A 293 1.36 -12.66 -6.48
N LEU A 294 0.40 -11.80 -6.82
CA LEU A 294 -0.91 -11.71 -6.17
C LEU A 294 -2.08 -12.15 -7.04
N GLY A 295 -1.88 -12.33 -8.35
CA GLY A 295 -2.93 -12.67 -9.31
C GLY A 295 -3.76 -13.87 -8.88
N ASP A 296 -3.10 -14.94 -8.41
CA ASP A 296 -3.73 -16.17 -7.92
C ASP A 296 -3.91 -16.20 -6.38
N ASN A 297 -3.49 -15.15 -5.67
CA ASN A 297 -3.59 -15.07 -4.22
C ASN A 297 -5.01 -14.68 -3.80
N THR A 298 -5.87 -15.68 -3.67
CA THR A 298 -7.29 -15.49 -3.27
C THR A 298 -7.39 -14.83 -1.89
N PHE A 299 -6.53 -15.19 -0.93
CA PHE A 299 -6.56 -14.60 0.41
C PHE A 299 -6.26 -13.10 0.37
N TYR A 300 -5.24 -12.68 -0.41
CA TYR A 300 -4.98 -11.26 -0.62
C TYR A 300 -6.20 -10.54 -1.18
N ARG A 301 -6.76 -11.05 -2.29
CA ARG A 301 -7.92 -10.44 -2.96
C ARG A 301 -9.13 -10.30 -2.04
N GLN A 302 -9.34 -11.26 -1.14
CA GLN A 302 -10.53 -11.31 -0.28
C GLN A 302 -10.33 -10.66 1.08
N VAL A 303 -9.09 -10.53 1.57
CA VAL A 303 -8.82 -10.06 2.93
C VAL A 303 -7.86 -8.88 2.94
N TRP A 304 -6.71 -8.96 2.25
CA TRP A 304 -5.65 -7.96 2.41
C TRP A 304 -5.69 -6.78 1.43
N ASP A 305 -6.48 -6.84 0.36
CA ASP A 305 -6.60 -5.68 -0.53
C ASP A 305 -7.16 -4.47 0.25
N PRO A 306 -6.43 -3.33 0.31
CA PRO A 306 -6.91 -2.10 0.96
C PRO A 306 -8.31 -1.66 0.54
N LEU A 307 -8.77 -2.01 -0.67
CA LEU A 307 -10.11 -1.69 -1.17
C LEU A 307 -11.25 -2.18 -0.26
N HIS A 308 -11.03 -3.22 0.56
CA HIS A 308 -12.04 -3.69 1.52
C HIS A 308 -12.28 -2.72 2.69
N TYR A 309 -11.29 -1.89 3.02
CA TYR A 309 -11.29 -1.06 4.22
C TYR A 309 -11.46 0.42 3.88
N LEU A 310 -11.01 0.84 2.71
CA LEU A 310 -11.08 2.23 2.24
C LEU A 310 -12.48 2.88 2.33
N PRO A 311 -13.61 2.18 2.13
CA PRO A 311 -14.94 2.77 2.33
C PRO A 311 -15.18 3.35 3.73
N ASN A 312 -14.46 2.88 4.76
CA ASN A 312 -14.55 3.40 6.13
C ASN A 312 -13.64 4.62 6.39
N ALA A 313 -12.75 4.96 5.46
CA ALA A 313 -11.86 6.10 5.62
C ALA A 313 -12.60 7.41 5.33
N THR A 314 -12.82 8.22 6.37
CA THR A 314 -13.57 9.50 6.30
C THR A 314 -12.71 10.75 6.52
N MET A 315 -11.49 10.59 7.02
CA MET A 315 -10.57 11.68 7.31
C MET A 315 -9.94 12.25 6.03
N PRO A 316 -9.52 13.53 6.03
CA PRO A 316 -8.76 14.11 4.92
C PRO A 316 -7.53 13.29 4.58
N THR A 317 -7.35 12.96 3.30
CA THR A 317 -6.25 12.11 2.84
C THR A 317 -5.48 12.73 1.67
N LEU A 318 -4.14 12.74 1.74
CA LEU A 318 -3.28 13.09 0.62
C LEU A 318 -2.69 11.82 -0.01
N TRP A 319 -3.13 11.51 -1.23
CA TRP A 319 -2.52 10.48 -2.05
C TRP A 319 -1.29 11.03 -2.75
N PHE A 320 -0.12 10.62 -2.28
CA PHE A 320 1.15 11.20 -2.67
C PHE A 320 1.98 10.22 -3.51
N SER A 321 2.30 10.57 -4.74
CA SER A 321 3.04 9.68 -5.63
C SER A 321 3.68 10.45 -6.79
N TRP A 322 4.01 9.72 -7.86
CA TRP A 322 4.53 10.25 -9.10
C TRP A 322 4.17 9.33 -10.28
N PRO A 323 4.24 9.83 -11.53
CA PRO A 323 3.66 9.11 -12.66
C PRO A 323 4.41 7.84 -13.09
N GLN A 324 5.74 7.81 -12.95
CA GLN A 324 6.55 6.65 -13.34
C GLN A 324 6.88 5.71 -12.17
N ASP A 325 6.00 5.60 -11.18
CA ASP A 325 6.21 4.64 -10.10
C ASP A 325 6.18 3.19 -10.62
N ASN A 326 7.30 2.49 -10.48
CA ASN A 326 7.44 1.11 -10.97
C ASN A 326 6.77 0.05 -10.08
N HIS A 327 6.19 0.45 -8.95
CA HIS A 327 5.53 -0.46 -8.01
C HIS A 327 4.03 -0.23 -7.97
N PHE A 328 3.58 1.03 -7.93
CA PHE A 328 2.19 1.38 -7.70
C PHE A 328 1.65 2.25 -8.85
N PRO A 329 0.86 1.67 -9.77
CA PRO A 329 0.40 2.41 -10.93
C PRO A 329 -0.70 3.41 -10.57
N LEU A 330 -0.86 4.44 -11.39
CA LEU A 330 -1.79 5.54 -11.13
C LEU A 330 -3.26 5.10 -11.17
N ASP A 331 -3.60 4.06 -11.93
CA ASP A 331 -4.96 3.52 -12.02
C ASP A 331 -5.34 2.75 -10.74
N SER A 332 -4.42 2.00 -10.13
CA SER A 332 -4.62 1.38 -8.81
C SER A 332 -4.71 2.43 -7.69
N GLN A 333 -3.87 3.46 -7.74
CA GLN A 333 -3.98 4.60 -6.83
C GLN A 333 -5.34 5.30 -7.00
N ALA A 334 -5.78 5.49 -8.24
CA ALA A 334 -7.07 6.10 -8.55
C ALA A 334 -8.27 5.28 -8.12
N ALA A 335 -8.22 3.97 -8.27
CA ALA A 335 -9.24 3.08 -7.71
C ALA A 335 -9.30 3.22 -6.18
N SER A 336 -8.16 3.34 -5.52
CA SER A 336 -8.07 3.43 -4.06
C SER A 336 -8.66 4.72 -3.52
N TYR A 337 -8.29 5.88 -4.08
CA TYR A 337 -8.87 7.15 -3.61
C TYR A 337 -10.35 7.32 -4.00
N ARG A 338 -10.84 6.65 -5.04
CA ARG A 338 -12.26 6.65 -5.40
C ARG A 338 -13.10 5.72 -4.51
N ALA A 339 -12.47 4.73 -3.88
CA ALA A 339 -13.14 3.81 -2.98
C ALA A 339 -13.37 4.38 -1.56
N MET A 340 -12.71 5.49 -1.20
CA MET A 340 -12.90 6.10 0.11
C MET A 340 -14.18 6.94 0.20
N SER A 341 -14.68 7.09 1.43
CA SER A 341 -15.81 7.98 1.72
C SER A 341 -15.38 9.41 2.05
N GLY A 342 -14.13 9.60 2.49
CA GLY A 342 -13.57 10.89 2.90
C GLY A 342 -13.13 11.79 1.74
N GLU A 343 -12.84 13.04 2.07
CA GLU A 343 -12.22 13.97 1.12
C GLU A 343 -10.76 13.60 0.87
N PHE A 344 -10.33 13.67 -0.39
CA PHE A 344 -8.95 13.42 -0.77
C PHE A 344 -8.34 14.51 -1.63
N LEU A 345 -7.02 14.59 -1.55
CA LEU A 345 -6.16 15.30 -2.47
C LEU A 345 -5.22 14.29 -3.15
N VAL A 346 -4.77 14.65 -4.34
CA VAL A 346 -3.75 13.90 -5.09
C VAL A 346 -2.59 14.84 -5.33
N ALA A 347 -1.36 14.36 -5.15
CA ALA A 347 -0.14 15.06 -5.53
C ALA A 347 0.80 14.08 -6.25
N LEU A 348 0.92 14.25 -7.56
CA LEU A 348 1.79 13.50 -8.45
C LEU A 348 2.96 14.37 -8.88
N LEU A 349 4.16 14.03 -8.41
CA LEU A 349 5.37 14.83 -8.64
C LEU A 349 6.28 14.15 -9.69
N PRO A 350 6.27 14.59 -10.97
CA PRO A 350 7.21 14.10 -11.97
C PRO A 350 8.65 14.09 -11.44
N GLY A 351 9.33 12.95 -11.56
CA GLY A 351 10.72 12.79 -11.12
C GLY A 351 10.94 12.56 -9.61
N MET A 352 9.89 12.40 -8.79
CA MET A 352 10.01 12.15 -7.34
C MET A 352 10.85 10.91 -7.00
N ARG A 353 10.74 9.83 -7.79
CA ARG A 353 11.34 8.49 -7.55
C ARG A 353 10.69 7.75 -6.38
N HIS A 354 11.09 6.49 -6.17
CA HIS A 354 10.52 5.57 -5.18
C HIS A 354 11.48 5.29 -4.01
N SER A 355 11.38 6.03 -2.90
CA SER A 355 12.10 5.74 -1.65
C SER A 355 11.53 6.55 -0.47
N THR A 356 11.85 6.17 0.77
CA THR A 356 11.51 6.99 1.95
C THR A 356 12.09 8.40 1.86
N ALA A 357 13.33 8.53 1.35
CA ALA A 357 13.94 9.84 1.20
C ALA A 357 13.29 10.70 0.12
N ALA A 358 12.89 10.10 -0.99
CA ALA A 358 12.11 10.76 -2.03
C ALA A 358 10.74 11.24 -1.52
N ALA A 359 10.15 10.52 -0.57
CA ALA A 359 8.86 10.86 0.03
C ALA A 359 8.93 12.00 1.05
N TRP A 360 9.99 12.11 1.85
CA TRP A 360 10.06 13.12 2.90
C TRP A 360 10.74 14.44 2.49
N ASN A 361 11.26 14.52 1.25
CA ASN A 361 11.99 15.70 0.77
C ASN A 361 11.06 16.79 0.22
N PRO A 362 10.01 16.46 -0.57
CA PRO A 362 9.07 17.47 -1.03
C PRO A 362 8.26 18.08 0.11
N PRO A 363 7.85 19.36 -0.02
CA PRO A 363 7.11 20.07 1.03
C PRO A 363 5.63 19.66 1.14
N ASP A 364 5.09 18.93 0.16
CA ASP A 364 3.67 18.70 -0.05
C ASP A 364 2.97 18.01 1.13
N SER A 365 3.57 16.93 1.66
CA SER A 365 3.02 16.18 2.80
C SER A 365 2.95 17.01 4.07
N TYR A 366 3.97 17.82 4.33
CA TYR A 366 4.02 18.73 5.47
C TYR A 366 2.99 19.84 5.35
N ALA A 367 2.91 20.51 4.18
CA ALA A 367 1.95 21.59 3.96
C ALA A 367 0.50 21.11 4.04
N PHE A 368 0.23 19.90 3.58
CA PHE A 368 -1.07 19.24 3.75
C PHE A 368 -1.38 19.02 5.24
N ALA A 369 -0.50 18.34 5.96
CA ALA A 369 -0.69 18.05 7.38
C ALA A 369 -0.87 19.34 8.20
N GLU A 370 -0.01 20.35 7.99
CA GLU A 370 -0.09 21.66 8.64
C GLU A 370 -1.46 22.32 8.43
N SER A 371 -2.00 22.29 7.20
CA SER A 371 -3.33 22.88 6.94
C SER A 371 -4.44 22.12 7.67
N VAL A 372 -4.40 20.79 7.69
CA VAL A 372 -5.44 20.01 8.38
C VAL A 372 -5.42 20.27 9.88
N VAL A 373 -4.24 20.29 10.52
CA VAL A 373 -4.16 20.45 11.97
C VAL A 373 -4.38 21.89 12.44
N ASN A 374 -4.07 22.90 11.61
CA ASN A 374 -4.24 24.31 11.96
C ASN A 374 -5.63 24.83 11.58
N ASP A 375 -6.12 24.47 10.40
CA ASP A 375 -7.33 25.04 9.80
C ASP A 375 -8.54 24.08 9.85
N GLY A 376 -8.33 22.83 10.29
CA GLY A 376 -9.35 21.78 10.33
C GLY A 376 -9.72 21.21 8.95
N LYS A 377 -9.00 21.60 7.89
CA LYS A 377 -9.25 21.17 6.51
C LYS A 377 -7.98 21.30 5.66
N PRO A 378 -7.86 20.55 4.55
CA PRO A 378 -6.75 20.74 3.63
C PRO A 378 -6.74 22.14 3.01
N TRP A 379 -5.55 22.67 2.71
CA TRP A 379 -5.38 23.98 2.06
C TRP A 379 -5.96 24.06 0.64
N CYS A 380 -6.29 22.91 0.05
CA CYS A 380 -6.92 22.80 -1.25
C CYS A 380 -8.11 21.84 -1.17
N ARG A 381 -9.13 22.05 -2.01
CA ARG A 381 -10.25 21.11 -2.19
C ARG A 381 -10.51 20.92 -3.68
N GLN A 382 -10.48 19.67 -4.14
CA GLN A 382 -10.87 19.34 -5.51
C GLN A 382 -12.38 19.49 -5.64
N MET A 383 -12.83 20.17 -6.69
CA MET A 383 -14.26 20.32 -6.99
C MET A 383 -14.70 19.48 -8.18
N GLY A 384 -13.80 19.26 -9.14
CA GLY A 384 -14.07 18.35 -10.24
C GLY A 384 -12.97 18.32 -11.28
N THR A 385 -12.86 17.18 -11.96
CA THR A 385 -12.09 17.02 -13.20
C THR A 385 -13.08 16.66 -14.30
N GLN A 386 -13.09 17.43 -15.38
CA GLN A 386 -13.95 17.20 -16.55
C GLN A 386 -13.08 17.02 -17.79
N MET A 387 -13.55 16.15 -18.69
CA MET A 387 -12.93 15.94 -20.00
C MET A 387 -14.01 16.03 -21.08
N ASN A 388 -13.72 16.75 -22.17
CA ASN A 388 -14.63 16.92 -23.31
C ASN A 388 -14.08 16.30 -24.61
N GLY A 389 -13.22 15.28 -24.48
CA GLY A 389 -12.62 14.54 -25.59
C GLY A 389 -11.38 15.21 -26.20
N THR A 390 -11.31 16.55 -26.19
CA THR A 390 -10.16 17.31 -26.72
C THR A 390 -9.46 18.17 -25.68
N SER A 391 -10.07 18.41 -24.52
CA SER A 391 -9.48 19.17 -23.42
C SER A 391 -9.81 18.54 -22.07
N ILE A 392 -8.98 18.87 -21.08
CA ILE A 392 -9.19 18.57 -19.65
C ILE A 392 -9.35 19.88 -18.88
N GLN A 393 -10.30 19.90 -17.96
CA GLN A 393 -10.53 20.99 -17.03
C GLN A 393 -10.48 20.45 -15.60
N PHE A 394 -9.72 21.13 -14.74
CA PHE A 394 -9.61 20.83 -13.33
C PHE A 394 -10.02 22.05 -12.51
N THR A 395 -11.08 21.89 -11.70
CA THR A 395 -11.62 22.94 -10.84
C THR A 395 -11.32 22.63 -9.38
N LEU A 396 -10.82 23.62 -8.65
CA LEU A 396 -10.43 23.49 -7.25
C LEU A 396 -10.53 24.81 -6.48
N SER A 397 -10.76 24.74 -5.17
CA SER A 397 -10.57 25.89 -4.27
C SER A 397 -9.24 25.78 -3.52
N SER A 398 -8.56 26.89 -3.30
CA SER A 398 -7.27 26.91 -2.58
C SER A 398 -7.20 28.12 -1.63
N SER A 399 -6.74 27.88 -0.40
CA SER A 399 -6.40 28.95 0.57
C SER A 399 -5.02 29.57 0.30
N LYS A 400 -4.20 28.91 -0.54
CA LYS A 400 -2.91 29.41 -1.01
C LYS A 400 -3.03 29.97 -2.43
N PRO A 401 -2.26 31.01 -2.81
CA PRO A 401 -2.24 31.47 -4.20
C PRO A 401 -1.69 30.37 -5.12
N LEU A 402 -2.32 30.18 -6.28
CA LEU A 402 -1.84 29.27 -7.31
C LEU A 402 -1.16 30.09 -8.42
N ASP A 403 0.02 29.65 -8.86
CA ASP A 403 0.86 30.41 -9.81
C ASP A 403 1.11 29.69 -11.14
N ARG A 404 0.90 28.37 -11.20
CA ARG A 404 1.16 27.59 -12.42
C ARG A 404 0.22 26.41 -12.55
N ALA A 405 -0.18 26.11 -13.78
CA ALA A 405 -0.78 24.83 -14.12
C ALA A 405 0.00 24.17 -15.27
N VAL A 406 0.06 22.84 -15.26
CA VAL A 406 0.77 22.03 -16.27
C VAL A 406 -0.05 20.78 -16.54
N LEU A 407 -0.28 20.48 -17.81
CA LEU A 407 -0.82 19.19 -18.23
C LEU A 407 0.30 18.16 -18.26
N ILE A 408 0.09 17.03 -17.58
CA ILE A 408 0.95 15.86 -17.66
C ILE A 408 0.18 14.80 -18.45
N SER A 409 0.71 14.42 -19.62
CA SER A 409 0.02 13.51 -20.53
C SER A 409 0.97 12.46 -21.11
N THR A 410 0.41 11.37 -21.61
CA THR A 410 1.14 10.33 -22.33
C THR A 410 0.31 9.81 -23.50
N THR A 411 1.00 9.31 -24.52
CA THR A 411 0.44 8.55 -25.63
C THR A 411 0.65 7.04 -25.45
N ASP A 412 1.39 6.63 -24.42
CA ASP A 412 1.73 5.23 -24.17
C ASP A 412 0.56 4.50 -23.48
N THR A 413 0.47 3.19 -23.69
CA THR A 413 -0.52 2.31 -23.05
C THR A 413 0.15 1.32 -22.08
N GLY A 414 -0.65 0.59 -21.29
CA GLY A 414 -0.14 -0.45 -20.38
C GLY A 414 0.24 0.08 -19.00
N PHE A 415 1.12 -0.60 -18.27
CA PHE A 415 1.50 -0.22 -16.90
C PHE A 415 2.04 1.23 -16.80
N THR A 416 1.42 2.07 -15.97
CA THR A 416 1.70 3.53 -15.94
C THR A 416 3.15 3.87 -15.60
N GLY A 417 3.81 3.04 -14.80
CA GLY A 417 5.21 3.22 -14.40
C GLY A 417 6.21 3.17 -15.56
N ASN A 418 5.87 2.46 -16.64
CA ASN A 418 6.70 2.33 -17.84
C ASN A 418 6.41 3.40 -18.90
N ARG A 419 5.37 4.21 -18.72
CA ARG A 419 4.94 5.21 -19.70
C ARG A 419 5.83 6.45 -19.65
N THR A 420 6.06 7.05 -20.80
CA THR A 420 6.72 8.35 -20.94
C THR A 420 5.67 9.45 -20.77
N TRP A 421 5.86 10.27 -19.74
CA TRP A 421 4.97 11.39 -19.42
C TRP A 421 5.60 12.70 -19.89
N VAL A 422 4.82 13.51 -20.58
CA VAL A 422 5.24 14.80 -21.14
C VAL A 422 4.50 15.92 -20.43
N GLU A 423 5.21 17.00 -20.13
CA GLU A 423 4.64 18.24 -19.61
C GLU A 423 4.27 19.18 -20.77
N SER A 424 3.05 19.70 -20.76
CA SER A 424 2.60 20.74 -21.69
C SER A 424 1.85 21.85 -20.95
N PRO A 425 1.78 23.07 -21.51
CA PRO A 425 1.15 24.21 -20.84
C PRO A 425 -0.33 23.95 -20.51
N ALA A 426 -0.76 24.37 -19.32
CA ALA A 426 -2.17 24.51 -18.97
C ALA A 426 -2.44 25.96 -18.55
N SER A 427 -3.57 26.50 -18.98
CA SER A 427 -4.07 27.78 -18.49
C SER A 427 -4.54 27.64 -17.05
N LEU A 428 -4.43 28.71 -16.27
CA LEU A 428 -4.92 28.78 -14.90
C LEU A 428 -5.61 30.12 -14.69
N THR A 429 -6.91 30.07 -14.43
CA THR A 429 -7.75 31.25 -14.19
C THR A 429 -8.36 31.18 -12.79
N ARG A 430 -8.56 32.35 -12.19
CA ARG A 430 -9.34 32.48 -10.95
C ARG A 430 -10.74 32.95 -11.30
N GLU A 431 -11.73 32.18 -10.92
CA GLU A 431 -13.16 32.42 -11.16
C GLU A 431 -13.86 32.54 -9.80
N GLY A 432 -13.94 33.78 -9.30
CA GLY A 432 -14.44 34.05 -7.94
C GLY A 432 -13.57 33.38 -6.85
N GLU A 433 -14.19 32.46 -6.11
CA GLU A 433 -13.57 31.70 -5.01
C GLU A 433 -12.86 30.41 -5.48
N HIS A 434 -12.89 30.10 -6.77
CA HIS A 434 -12.34 28.88 -7.33
C HIS A 434 -11.28 29.17 -8.38
N TRP A 435 -10.43 28.17 -8.62
CA TRP A 435 -9.44 28.15 -9.68
C TRP A 435 -9.85 27.13 -10.72
N VAL A 436 -9.60 27.45 -11.98
CA VAL A 436 -9.88 26.58 -13.12
C VAL A 436 -8.59 26.44 -13.92
N ALA A 437 -8.07 25.22 -13.97
CA ALA A 437 -6.95 24.86 -14.82
C ALA A 437 -7.46 24.14 -16.07
N THR A 438 -7.13 24.63 -17.26
CA THR A 438 -7.61 24.05 -18.53
C THR A 438 -6.44 23.80 -19.49
N ALA A 439 -6.41 22.62 -20.11
CA ALA A 439 -5.43 22.26 -21.12
C ALA A 439 -6.05 21.48 -22.28
N ASP A 440 -5.61 21.77 -23.49
CA ASP A 440 -5.91 20.94 -24.66
C ASP A 440 -5.08 19.66 -24.61
N LEU A 441 -5.70 18.54 -24.99
CA LEU A 441 -5.04 17.24 -25.03
C LEU A 441 -4.23 17.13 -26.32
N PRO A 442 -2.93 16.79 -26.23
CA PRO A 442 -2.17 16.39 -27.41
C PRO A 442 -2.86 15.25 -28.18
N GLU A 443 -2.68 15.21 -29.50
CA GLU A 443 -3.18 14.12 -30.33
C GLU A 443 -2.72 12.76 -29.77
N HIS A 444 -3.60 11.77 -29.84
CA HIS A 444 -3.37 10.40 -29.35
C HIS A 444 -3.10 10.26 -27.84
N THR A 445 -3.40 11.28 -27.03
CA THR A 445 -3.33 11.16 -25.57
C THR A 445 -4.14 9.95 -25.10
N THR A 446 -3.49 9.02 -24.40
CA THR A 446 -4.11 7.82 -23.81
C THR A 446 -4.45 8.03 -22.34
N SER A 447 -3.70 8.89 -21.64
CA SER A 447 -3.97 9.22 -20.24
C SER A 447 -3.35 10.56 -19.87
N CYS A 448 -3.94 11.24 -18.89
CA CYS A 448 -3.46 12.54 -18.44
C CYS A 448 -3.94 12.90 -17.02
N PHE A 449 -3.34 13.95 -16.48
CA PHE A 449 -3.80 14.70 -15.31
C PHE A 449 -3.20 16.12 -15.34
N VAL A 450 -3.79 17.06 -14.62
CA VAL A 450 -3.29 18.44 -14.51
C VAL A 450 -2.65 18.64 -13.15
N ASN A 451 -1.43 19.17 -13.12
CA ASN A 451 -0.79 19.67 -11.91
C ASN A 451 -0.99 21.17 -11.80
N VAL A 452 -1.49 21.65 -10.65
CA VAL A 452 -1.43 23.05 -10.25
C VAL A 452 -0.37 23.24 -9.16
N LYS A 453 0.24 24.43 -9.13
CA LYS A 453 1.34 24.77 -8.23
C LYS A 453 1.04 26.00 -7.38
N SER A 454 1.53 25.96 -6.15
CA SER A 454 1.66 27.09 -5.23
C SER A 454 3.10 27.10 -4.73
N GLY A 455 3.98 27.82 -5.43
CA GLY A 455 5.43 27.75 -5.27
C GLY A 455 5.92 26.32 -5.51
N ASN A 456 6.47 25.69 -4.47
CA ASN A 456 6.98 24.32 -4.52
C ASN A 456 5.91 23.24 -4.24
N LEU A 457 4.69 23.64 -3.88
CA LEU A 457 3.60 22.69 -3.61
C LEU A 457 2.92 22.27 -4.90
N THR A 458 2.42 21.03 -4.94
CA THR A 458 1.72 20.41 -6.05
C THR A 458 0.38 19.89 -5.60
N ILE A 459 -0.67 20.17 -6.39
CA ILE A 459 -1.92 19.42 -6.35
C ILE A 459 -2.21 18.95 -7.76
N SER A 460 -2.59 17.69 -7.88
CA SER A 460 -2.98 17.06 -9.13
C SER A 460 -4.49 16.93 -9.19
N SER A 461 -5.04 17.06 -10.38
CA SER A 461 -6.34 16.51 -10.70
C SER A 461 -6.32 14.99 -10.51
N GLN A 462 -7.49 14.37 -10.53
CA GLN A 462 -7.56 12.91 -10.70
C GLN A 462 -6.84 12.46 -11.98
N TYR A 463 -6.30 11.25 -11.94
CA TYR A 463 -5.78 10.52 -13.10
C TYR A 463 -6.94 10.11 -13.99
N VAL A 464 -6.82 10.37 -15.29
CA VAL A 464 -7.83 10.01 -16.28
C VAL A 464 -7.21 9.19 -17.41
N GLU A 465 -7.88 8.07 -17.74
CA GLU A 465 -7.64 7.35 -18.98
C GLU A 465 -8.57 7.90 -20.06
N VAL A 466 -7.99 8.28 -21.19
CA VAL A 466 -8.73 8.79 -22.33
C VAL A 466 -9.19 7.58 -23.13
N GLN A 467 -10.51 7.32 -23.12
CA GLN A 467 -11.07 6.34 -24.04
C GLN A 467 -10.77 6.77 -25.47
N GLN A 468 -9.92 6.02 -26.16
CA GLN A 468 -9.74 6.22 -27.58
C GLN A 468 -11.08 5.90 -28.26
N ARG A 469 -11.61 6.85 -29.02
CA ARG A 469 -12.71 6.51 -29.94
C ARG A 469 -12.17 5.44 -30.90
N PRO A 470 -12.88 4.32 -31.08
CA PRO A 470 -12.42 3.22 -31.93
C PRO A 470 -12.14 3.64 -33.36
#